data_AF-A0A7S8EN32-F1
#
_entry.id   AF-A0A7S8EN32-F1
#
_cell.length_a   1.000
_cell.length_b   1.000
_cell.length_c   1.000
_cell.angle_alpha   90.00
_cell.angle_beta   90.00
_cell.angle_gamma   90.00
#
_symmetry.space_group_name_H-M   'P 1'
#
loop_
_entity.id
_entity.type
_entity.pdbx_description
1 polymer ?
#
loop_
_entity_poly.entity_id
_entity_poly.type
_entity_poly.pdbx_seq_one_letter_code
_entity_poly.pdbx_strand_id
1 'polypeptide(L)'
;MMAKNGARTLMQRALTDLPRGPEDIVELFGPAHVRDITIQILQGVGCKLDGDTMSVELLIQYARQVDVEPRLRQWRRSFERPHRGRPPTDLFDATIYAAARNRFRHVKNGAAAAAEWLGLPATKDRVEKGDKLFRRLMPRAYAGVGLTRDVALLSAARIIIDITKDLEALAEKMSQERAAASRAKRTGRHAAFSAQMSTAK
;
A
#
# COMPACT_ATOMS: atom_id res chain seq x y z
N MET A 1 -25.96 -19.07 -14.54
CA MET A 1 -25.37 -17.73 -14.79
C MET A 1 -23.86 -17.91 -14.88
N MET A 2 -23.29 -17.92 -16.08
CA MET A 2 -21.85 -18.18 -16.26
C MET A 2 -21.02 -17.00 -15.76
N ALA A 3 -20.11 -17.27 -14.82
CA ALA A 3 -19.11 -16.31 -14.40
C ALA A 3 -18.22 -15.97 -15.62
N LYS A 4 -18.41 -14.78 -16.19
CA LYS A 4 -17.35 -14.16 -16.98
C LYS A 4 -16.15 -14.08 -16.03
N ASN A 5 -15.04 -14.75 -16.36
CA ASN A 5 -13.74 -14.51 -15.74
C ASN A 5 -13.36 -13.03 -16.00
N GLY A 6 -13.95 -12.14 -15.21
CA GLY A 6 -13.68 -10.71 -15.24
C GLY A 6 -12.32 -10.49 -14.64
N ALA A 7 -11.37 -10.03 -15.45
CA ALA A 7 -10.06 -9.64 -14.96
C ALA A 7 -10.27 -8.72 -13.75
N ARG A 8 -9.63 -9.07 -12.62
CA ARG A 8 -9.68 -8.26 -11.40
C ARG A 8 -9.29 -6.82 -11.73
N THR A 9 -9.90 -5.86 -11.07
CA THR A 9 -9.52 -4.45 -11.17
C THR A 9 -8.16 -4.22 -10.48
N LEU A 10 -7.54 -3.07 -10.74
CA LEU A 10 -6.27 -2.73 -10.07
C LEU A 10 -6.45 -2.64 -8.55
N MET A 11 -7.58 -2.13 -8.06
CA MET A 11 -7.92 -2.12 -6.63
C MET A 11 -8.04 -3.53 -6.07
N GLN A 12 -8.77 -4.42 -6.75
CA GLN A 12 -8.93 -5.81 -6.28
C GLN A 12 -7.60 -6.57 -6.28
N ARG A 13 -6.77 -6.31 -7.30
CA ARG A 13 -5.38 -6.80 -7.37
C ARG A 13 -4.53 -6.19 -6.26
N ALA A 14 -4.62 -4.90 -5.99
CA ALA A 14 -3.87 -4.25 -4.93
C ALA A 14 -4.22 -4.84 -3.55
N LEU A 15 -5.49 -5.19 -3.33
CA LEU A 15 -5.92 -5.84 -2.09
C LEU A 15 -5.49 -7.30 -1.94
N THR A 16 -5.03 -7.94 -3.03
CA THR A 16 -4.66 -9.37 -3.04
C THR A 16 -3.18 -9.63 -3.27
N ASP A 17 -2.59 -8.90 -4.22
CA ASP A 17 -1.28 -9.14 -4.83
C ASP A 17 -0.21 -8.17 -4.33
N LEU A 18 -0.60 -6.95 -3.93
CA LEU A 18 0.26 -6.31 -2.93
C LEU A 18 0.14 -7.22 -1.72
N PRO A 19 1.26 -7.55 -1.05
CA PRO A 19 1.16 -8.21 0.25
C PRO A 19 0.09 -7.41 0.99
N ARG A 20 -1.02 -8.07 1.39
CA ARG A 20 -2.07 -7.46 2.23
C ARG A 20 -1.32 -6.53 3.14
N GLY A 21 -1.57 -5.21 3.01
CA GLY A 21 -0.75 -4.22 3.69
C GLY A 21 -0.43 -4.75 5.05
N PRO A 22 0.86 -4.95 5.35
CA PRO A 22 1.35 -5.92 6.32
C PRO A 22 0.40 -6.15 7.49
N GLU A 23 0.04 -7.41 7.75
CA GLU A 23 -0.82 -7.76 8.89
C GLU A 23 -0.27 -7.13 10.18
N ASP A 24 1.05 -6.98 10.21
CA ASP A 24 1.77 -6.16 11.14
C ASP A 24 2.16 -4.79 10.57
N ILE A 25 1.71 -3.73 11.22
CA ILE A 25 2.04 -2.35 10.92
C ILE A 25 3.55 -2.06 10.86
N VAL A 26 4.37 -2.88 11.50
CA VAL A 26 5.84 -2.85 11.39
C VAL A 26 6.30 -3.14 9.97
N GLU A 27 5.74 -4.14 9.29
CA GLU A 27 6.13 -4.42 7.91
C GLU A 27 5.55 -3.37 6.95
N LEU A 28 4.43 -2.70 7.30
CA LEU A 28 3.86 -1.61 6.49
C LEU A 28 4.82 -0.43 6.41
N PHE A 29 5.47 -0.12 7.54
CA PHE A 29 6.55 0.85 7.57
C PHE A 29 7.81 0.31 6.89
N GLY A 30 8.06 -1.00 6.98
CA GLY A 30 9.24 -1.66 6.44
C GLY A 30 10.44 -1.57 7.38
N PRO A 31 11.39 -2.53 7.33
CA PRO A 31 12.43 -2.68 8.34
C PRO A 31 13.37 -1.47 8.44
N ALA A 32 13.71 -0.86 7.30
CA ALA A 32 14.54 0.35 7.26
C ALA A 32 13.85 1.52 7.96
N HIS A 33 12.54 1.67 7.74
CA HIS A 33 11.81 2.79 8.31
C HIS A 33 11.51 2.59 9.80
N VAL A 34 11.19 1.38 10.21
CA VAL A 34 11.03 1.04 11.63
C VAL A 34 12.36 1.30 12.35
N ARG A 35 13.50 0.99 11.73
CA ARG A 35 14.83 1.36 12.25
C ARG A 35 14.98 2.88 12.39
N ASP A 36 14.61 3.67 11.38
CA ASP A 36 14.68 5.14 11.45
C ASP A 36 13.79 5.70 12.57
N ILE A 37 12.56 5.18 12.72
CA ILE A 37 11.66 5.53 13.84
C ILE A 37 12.33 5.19 15.18
N THR A 38 12.95 4.02 15.29
CA THR A 38 13.65 3.60 16.51
C THR A 38 14.81 4.52 16.87
N ILE A 39 15.63 4.89 15.90
CA ILE A 39 16.73 5.84 16.10
C ILE A 39 16.20 7.16 16.64
N GLN A 40 15.13 7.68 16.03
CA GLN A 40 14.58 8.97 16.42
C GLN A 40 13.90 8.93 17.79
N ILE A 41 13.25 7.83 18.15
CA ILE A 41 12.70 7.64 19.50
C ILE A 41 13.82 7.61 20.53
N LEU A 42 14.90 6.84 20.27
CA LEU A 42 16.07 6.78 21.14
C LEU A 42 16.69 8.17 21.32
N GLN A 43 16.89 8.91 20.25
CA GLN A 43 17.40 10.29 20.31
C GLN A 43 16.43 11.23 21.04
N GLY A 44 15.13 11.07 20.83
CA GLY A 44 14.07 11.85 21.49
C GLY A 44 14.00 11.65 23.00
N VAL A 45 14.42 10.48 23.52
CA VAL A 45 14.56 10.22 24.96
C VAL A 45 15.95 10.57 25.52
N GLY A 46 16.79 11.23 24.73
CA GLY A 46 18.12 11.68 25.14
C GLY A 46 19.25 10.66 24.93
N CYS A 47 19.01 9.56 24.22
CA CYS A 47 20.08 8.63 23.84
C CYS A 47 20.90 9.22 22.68
N LYS A 48 22.18 9.48 22.91
CA LYS A 48 23.04 10.13 21.91
C LYS A 48 23.48 9.21 20.76
N LEU A 49 23.32 7.88 20.93
CA LEU A 49 23.80 6.86 19.97
C LEU A 49 25.30 7.02 19.63
N ASP A 50 26.08 7.51 20.59
CA ASP A 50 27.54 7.62 20.51
C ASP A 50 28.17 6.31 20.99
N GLY A 51 29.12 5.76 20.24
CA GLY A 51 29.82 4.52 20.62
C GLY A 51 30.32 3.71 19.43
N ASP A 52 30.75 2.47 19.70
CA ASP A 52 31.11 1.53 18.65
C ASP A 52 29.86 1.08 17.87
N THR A 53 30.02 0.85 16.56
CA THR A 53 28.92 0.53 15.65
C THR A 53 28.13 -0.70 16.10
N MET A 54 28.80 -1.71 16.67
CA MET A 54 28.15 -2.95 17.06
C MET A 54 27.21 -2.74 18.25
N SER A 55 27.66 -2.02 19.28
CA SER A 55 26.84 -1.68 20.44
C SER A 55 25.64 -0.78 20.09
N VAL A 56 25.84 0.18 19.18
CA VAL A 56 24.76 1.06 18.70
C VAL A 56 23.70 0.26 17.93
N GLU A 57 24.11 -0.63 17.03
CA GLU A 57 23.15 -1.47 16.29
C GLU A 57 22.42 -2.46 17.21
N LEU A 58 23.09 -3.03 18.22
CA LEU A 58 22.44 -3.88 19.23
C LEU A 58 21.38 -3.11 20.02
N LEU A 59 21.67 -1.87 20.43
CA LEU A 59 20.72 -1.01 21.13
C LEU A 59 19.52 -0.66 20.24
N ILE A 60 19.76 -0.30 18.98
CA ILE A 60 18.70 -0.03 18.01
C ILE A 60 17.84 -1.28 17.82
N GLN A 61 18.45 -2.46 17.64
CA GLN A 61 17.72 -3.71 17.48
C GLN A 61 16.87 -4.05 18.72
N TYR A 62 17.43 -3.88 19.92
CA TYR A 62 16.71 -4.12 21.17
C TYR A 62 15.52 -3.16 21.33
N ALA A 63 15.74 -1.86 21.16
CA ALA A 63 14.69 -0.85 21.27
C ALA A 63 13.60 -1.04 20.20
N ARG A 64 13.98 -1.47 18.99
CA ARG A 64 13.06 -1.81 17.92
C ARG A 64 12.08 -2.90 18.38
N GLN A 65 12.62 -4.02 18.86
CA GLN A 65 11.83 -5.20 19.23
C GLN A 65 11.01 -5.00 20.51
N VAL A 66 11.56 -4.32 21.51
CA VAL A 66 10.97 -4.25 22.87
C VAL A 66 10.04 -3.05 23.05
N ASP A 67 10.25 -1.94 22.33
CA ASP A 67 9.47 -0.72 22.52
C ASP A 67 8.73 -0.29 21.24
N VAL A 68 9.46 -0.10 20.15
CA VAL A 68 8.90 0.52 18.94
C VAL A 68 7.89 -0.38 18.24
N GLU A 69 8.26 -1.61 17.91
CA GLU A 69 7.35 -2.55 17.24
C GLU A 69 6.08 -2.83 18.07
N PRO A 70 6.14 -3.10 19.40
CA PRO A 70 4.95 -3.23 20.23
C PRO A 70 4.07 -1.97 20.25
N ARG A 71 4.63 -0.77 20.35
CA ARG A 71 3.86 0.49 20.32
C ARG A 71 3.15 0.68 18.99
N LEU A 72 3.83 0.41 17.88
CA LEU A 72 3.22 0.47 16.55
C LEU A 72 2.05 -0.51 16.46
N ARG A 73 2.24 -1.77 16.87
CA ARG A 73 1.17 -2.79 16.89
C ARG A 73 0.00 -2.40 17.81
N GLN A 74 0.27 -1.85 18.99
CA GLN A 74 -0.76 -1.34 19.89
C GLN A 74 -1.54 -0.17 19.25
N TRP A 75 -0.83 0.72 18.56
CA TRP A 75 -1.42 1.81 17.79
C TRP A 75 -2.33 1.29 16.68
N ARG A 76 -1.92 0.24 15.93
CA ARG A 76 -2.78 -0.42 14.92
C ARG A 76 -4.11 -0.90 15.51
N ARG A 77 -4.05 -1.59 16.65
CA ARG A 77 -5.25 -2.10 17.36
C ARG A 77 -6.20 -0.98 17.80
N SER A 78 -5.72 0.26 17.96
CA SER A 78 -6.58 1.39 18.32
C SER A 78 -7.58 1.77 17.22
N PHE A 79 -7.32 1.38 15.96
CA PHE A 79 -8.23 1.58 14.83
C PHE A 79 -9.20 0.43 14.59
N GLU A 80 -8.88 -0.74 15.11
CA GLU A 80 -9.70 -1.96 15.01
C GLU A 80 -10.80 -2.00 16.06
N ARG A 81 -10.79 -1.07 17.03
CA ARG A 81 -11.87 -1.00 18.04
C ARG A 81 -13.21 -0.70 17.36
N PRO A 82 -14.21 -1.59 17.49
CA PRO A 82 -15.49 -1.40 16.85
C PRO A 82 -16.25 -0.29 17.58
N HIS A 83 -16.33 0.88 16.96
CA HIS A 83 -17.49 1.73 17.20
C HIS A 83 -18.70 0.98 16.66
N ARG A 84 -19.56 0.46 17.54
CA ARG A 84 -20.80 -0.26 17.19
C ARG A 84 -21.48 0.43 15.99
N GLY A 85 -21.62 -0.30 14.88
CA GLY A 85 -22.35 0.14 13.69
C GLY A 85 -21.53 0.84 12.58
N ARG A 86 -20.22 1.09 12.76
CA ARG A 86 -19.36 1.58 11.65
C ARG A 86 -18.58 0.42 11.03
N PRO A 87 -18.57 0.25 9.69
CA PRO A 87 -17.68 -0.70 9.06
C PRO A 87 -16.22 -0.39 9.47
N PRO A 88 -15.39 -1.42 9.66
CA PRO A 88 -14.00 -1.26 10.08
C PRO A 88 -13.30 -0.26 9.16
N THR A 89 -12.53 0.64 9.76
CA THR A 89 -11.75 1.63 9.03
C THR A 89 -10.52 0.93 8.49
N ASP A 90 -10.55 0.50 7.23
CA ASP A 90 -9.39 -0.15 6.62
C ASP A 90 -8.34 0.91 6.24
N LEU A 91 -7.30 1.03 7.07
CA LEU A 91 -6.16 1.91 6.82
C LEU A 91 -5.47 1.55 5.50
N PHE A 92 -5.51 0.28 5.09
CA PHE A 92 -4.88 -0.15 3.86
C PHE A 92 -5.60 0.41 2.64
N ASP A 93 -6.94 0.29 2.60
CA ASP A 93 -7.78 0.97 1.61
C ASP A 93 -7.49 2.48 1.59
N ALA A 94 -7.46 3.11 2.78
CA ALA A 94 -7.19 4.54 2.89
C ALA A 94 -5.82 4.93 2.31
N THR A 95 -4.82 4.07 2.50
CA THR A 95 -3.46 4.28 2.01
C THR A 95 -3.39 4.08 0.49
N ILE A 96 -4.01 3.03 -0.07
CA ILE A 96 -4.11 2.82 -1.52
C ILE A 96 -4.81 4.01 -2.18
N TYR A 97 -5.93 4.48 -1.62
CA TYR A 97 -6.65 5.65 -2.13
C TYR A 97 -5.81 6.93 -2.06
N ALA A 98 -5.09 7.16 -0.97
CA ALA A 98 -4.20 8.30 -0.82
C ALA A 98 -3.04 8.25 -1.84
N ALA A 99 -2.43 7.08 -2.04
CA ALA A 99 -1.36 6.85 -3.00
C ALA A 99 -1.83 7.06 -4.44
N ALA A 100 -2.99 6.53 -4.79
CA ALA A 100 -3.61 6.76 -6.11
C ALA A 100 -3.94 8.23 -6.32
N ARG A 101 -4.48 8.93 -5.31
CA ARG A 101 -4.74 10.38 -5.41
C ARG A 101 -3.46 11.19 -5.59
N ASN A 102 -2.37 10.81 -4.91
CA ASN A 102 -1.08 11.47 -5.04
C ASN A 102 -0.51 11.35 -6.47
N ARG A 103 -0.65 10.19 -7.11
CA ARG A 103 -0.26 9.98 -8.52
C ARG A 103 -0.92 10.99 -9.45
N PHE A 104 -2.19 11.31 -9.23
CA PHE A 104 -2.97 12.23 -10.06
C PHE A 104 -3.09 13.64 -9.47
N ARG A 105 -2.18 14.05 -8.57
CA ARG A 105 -2.23 15.37 -7.91
C ARG A 105 -2.20 16.57 -8.85
N HIS A 106 -1.65 16.39 -10.05
CA HIS A 106 -1.53 17.43 -11.08
C HIS A 106 -2.77 17.50 -12.00
N VAL A 107 -3.75 16.61 -11.82
CA VAL A 107 -4.97 16.56 -12.62
C VAL A 107 -6.10 17.30 -11.91
N LYS A 108 -6.84 18.16 -12.62
CA LYS A 108 -7.96 18.95 -12.08
C LYS A 108 -8.97 18.11 -11.30
N ASN A 109 -9.27 16.91 -11.78
CA ASN A 109 -10.13 15.91 -11.13
C ASN A 109 -9.33 14.67 -10.69
N GLY A 110 -8.21 14.86 -10.00
CA GLY A 110 -7.29 13.78 -9.62
C GLY A 110 -7.95 12.62 -8.86
N ALA A 111 -8.97 12.87 -8.04
CA ALA A 111 -9.69 11.81 -7.34
C ALA A 111 -10.55 10.93 -8.28
N ALA A 112 -11.14 11.52 -9.32
CA ALA A 112 -11.88 10.76 -10.32
C ALA A 112 -10.94 9.94 -11.20
N ALA A 113 -9.82 10.53 -11.64
CA ALA A 113 -8.78 9.83 -12.39
C ALA A 113 -8.18 8.67 -11.59
N ALA A 114 -7.92 8.88 -10.30
CA ALA A 114 -7.48 7.82 -9.39
C ALA A 114 -8.51 6.69 -9.27
N ALA A 115 -9.80 7.02 -9.14
CA ALA A 115 -10.86 6.01 -9.05
C ALA A 115 -10.99 5.20 -10.36
N GLU A 116 -10.89 5.85 -11.50
CA GLU A 116 -10.90 5.20 -12.82
C GLU A 116 -9.70 4.25 -12.98
N TRP A 117 -8.50 4.73 -12.61
CA TRP A 117 -7.27 3.95 -12.67
C TRP A 117 -7.30 2.71 -11.76
N LEU A 118 -7.81 2.86 -10.53
CA LEU A 118 -7.97 1.76 -9.59
C LEU A 118 -9.08 0.78 -10.01
N GLY A 119 -10.15 1.29 -10.62
CA GLY A 119 -11.35 0.52 -10.94
C GLY A 119 -12.16 0.11 -9.70
N LEU A 120 -13.28 -0.58 -9.91
CA LEU A 120 -14.19 -0.97 -8.83
C LEU A 120 -13.48 -1.77 -7.71
N PRO A 121 -13.79 -1.53 -6.43
CA PRO A 121 -14.88 -0.70 -5.92
C PRO A 121 -14.49 0.77 -5.65
N ALA A 122 -13.40 1.28 -6.22
CA ALA A 122 -12.99 2.67 -6.05
C ALA A 122 -14.01 3.62 -6.69
N THR A 123 -14.37 4.68 -5.97
CA THR A 123 -15.16 5.80 -6.47
C THR A 123 -14.47 7.10 -6.07
N LYS A 124 -14.77 8.21 -6.77
CA LYS A 124 -14.24 9.54 -6.41
C LYS A 124 -14.39 9.82 -4.91
N ASP A 125 -15.59 9.61 -4.37
CA ASP A 125 -15.91 9.83 -2.96
C ASP A 125 -15.08 8.94 -2.01
N ARG A 126 -14.87 7.67 -2.38
CA ARG A 126 -14.04 6.76 -1.58
C ARG A 126 -12.58 7.18 -1.61
N VAL A 127 -12.08 7.63 -2.75
CA VAL A 127 -10.71 8.15 -2.89
C VAL A 127 -10.50 9.40 -2.03
N GLU A 128 -11.43 10.36 -2.08
CA GLU A 128 -11.34 11.59 -1.29
C GLU A 128 -11.45 11.31 0.21
N LYS A 129 -12.38 10.45 0.63
CA LYS A 129 -12.54 10.06 2.04
C LYS A 129 -11.33 9.27 2.54
N GLY A 130 -10.77 8.39 1.73
CA GLY A 130 -9.57 7.60 2.03
C GLY A 130 -8.34 8.49 2.25
N ASP A 131 -8.06 9.41 1.31
CA ASP A 131 -6.95 10.38 1.45
C ASP A 131 -7.12 11.27 2.69
N LYS A 132 -8.32 11.81 2.93
CA LYS A 132 -8.60 12.61 4.12
C LYS A 132 -8.41 11.80 5.42
N LEU A 133 -8.82 10.55 5.41
CA LEU A 133 -8.65 9.64 6.54
C LEU A 133 -7.16 9.37 6.79
N PHE A 134 -6.40 8.99 5.77
CA PHE A 134 -4.95 8.77 5.86
C PHE A 134 -4.23 9.97 6.47
N ARG A 135 -4.46 11.17 5.92
CA ARG A 135 -3.86 12.43 6.42
C ARG A 135 -4.24 12.77 7.85
N ARG A 136 -5.40 12.32 8.32
CA ARG A 136 -5.85 12.50 9.71
C ARG A 136 -5.21 11.49 10.66
N LEU A 137 -5.01 10.26 10.21
CA LEU A 137 -4.53 9.16 11.05
C LEU A 137 -3.01 9.17 11.21
N MET A 138 -2.27 9.35 10.11
CA MET A 138 -0.81 9.21 10.14
C MET A 138 -0.11 10.21 11.07
N PRO A 139 -0.42 11.52 11.07
CA PRO A 139 0.22 12.43 12.02
C PRO A 139 -0.05 12.08 13.49
N ARG A 140 -1.24 11.55 13.80
CA ARG A 140 -1.60 11.09 15.15
C ARG A 140 -0.84 9.83 15.54
N ALA A 141 -0.55 8.96 14.57
CA ALA A 141 0.32 7.80 14.73
C ALA A 141 1.67 8.18 15.29
N TYR A 142 2.31 9.09 14.58
CA TYR A 142 3.68 9.47 14.82
C TYR A 142 3.81 10.29 16.10
N ALA A 143 2.81 11.13 16.40
CA ALA A 143 2.71 11.79 17.70
C ALA A 143 2.59 10.79 18.85
N GLY A 144 1.82 9.71 18.67
CA GLY A 144 1.66 8.65 19.68
C GLY A 144 2.94 7.87 20.00
N VAL A 145 3.92 7.87 19.08
CA VAL A 145 5.24 7.26 19.27
C VAL A 145 6.34 8.29 19.54
N GLY A 146 6.00 9.56 19.77
CA GLY A 146 6.95 10.60 20.17
C GLY A 146 7.78 11.21 19.05
N LEU A 147 7.42 10.99 17.78
CA LEU A 147 8.08 11.63 16.65
C LEU A 147 7.62 13.08 16.47
N THR A 148 8.53 13.93 15.99
CA THR A 148 8.20 15.31 15.63
C THR A 148 7.26 15.34 14.43
N ARG A 149 6.51 16.45 14.29
CA ARG A 149 5.54 16.62 13.20
C ARG A 149 6.18 16.55 11.80
N ASP A 150 7.39 17.08 11.65
CA ASP A 150 8.05 17.14 10.33
C ASP A 150 8.51 15.75 9.89
N VAL A 151 9.07 14.97 10.82
CA VAL A 151 9.36 13.55 10.58
C VAL A 151 8.09 12.81 10.22
N ALA A 152 7.02 12.98 11.02
CA ALA A 152 5.75 12.31 10.78
C ALA A 152 5.22 12.53 9.36
N LEU A 153 5.35 13.76 8.85
CA LEU A 153 4.95 14.12 7.49
C LEU A 153 5.85 13.51 6.43
N LEU A 154 7.18 13.53 6.62
CA LEU A 154 8.14 12.90 5.71
C LEU A 154 7.90 11.40 5.60
N SER A 155 7.70 10.74 6.73
CA SER A 155 7.42 9.32 6.82
C SER A 155 6.10 8.95 6.13
N ALA A 156 5.03 9.72 6.37
CA ALA A 156 3.76 9.54 5.68
C ALA A 156 3.88 9.75 4.16
N ALA A 157 4.64 10.77 3.72
CA ALA A 157 4.87 11.04 2.31
C ALA A 157 5.63 9.90 1.62
N ARG A 158 6.59 9.28 2.32
CA ARG A 158 7.36 8.16 1.79
C ARG A 158 6.51 6.92 1.57
N ILE A 159 5.66 6.55 2.52
CA ILE A 159 4.68 5.46 2.38
C ILE A 159 3.82 5.66 1.13
N ILE A 160 3.35 6.89 0.94
CA ILE A 160 2.55 7.25 -0.24
C ILE A 160 3.33 7.05 -1.53
N ILE A 161 4.60 7.47 -1.58
CA ILE A 161 5.46 7.31 -2.76
C ILE A 161 5.72 5.83 -3.06
N ASP A 162 6.06 5.04 -2.03
CA ASP A 162 6.41 3.62 -2.22
C ASP A 162 5.19 2.82 -2.70
N ILE A 163 4.02 3.04 -2.09
CA ILE A 163 2.77 2.39 -2.54
C ILE A 163 2.35 2.89 -3.93
N THR A 164 2.59 4.16 -4.29
CA THR A 164 2.36 4.64 -5.66
C THR A 164 3.19 3.82 -6.67
N LYS A 165 4.47 3.57 -6.39
CA LYS A 165 5.34 2.76 -7.28
C LYS A 165 4.87 1.31 -7.37
N ASP A 166 4.48 0.72 -6.25
CA ASP A 166 3.99 -0.67 -6.24
C ASP A 166 2.70 -0.81 -7.06
N LEU A 167 1.78 0.16 -6.95
CA LEU A 167 0.56 0.19 -7.76
C LEU A 167 0.86 0.37 -9.26
N GLU A 168 1.88 1.16 -9.61
CA GLU A 168 2.32 1.31 -11.01
C GLU A 168 2.89 0.02 -11.57
N ALA A 169 3.76 -0.66 -10.83
CA ALA A 169 4.30 -1.97 -11.21
C ALA A 169 3.20 -3.03 -11.36
N LEU A 170 2.20 -3.01 -10.46
CA LEU A 170 1.05 -3.89 -10.53
C LEU A 170 0.18 -3.61 -11.77
N ALA A 171 -0.06 -2.33 -12.07
CA ALA A 171 -0.80 -1.92 -13.26
C ALA A 171 -0.08 -2.34 -14.56
N GLU A 172 1.25 -2.27 -14.58
CA GLU A 172 2.05 -2.73 -15.70
C GLU A 172 1.94 -4.25 -15.90
N LYS A 173 2.11 -5.04 -14.83
CA LYS A 173 1.91 -6.50 -14.86
C LYS A 173 0.52 -6.87 -15.39
N MET A 174 -0.51 -6.17 -14.94
CA MET A 174 -1.89 -6.35 -15.43
C MET A 174 -2.04 -6.07 -16.91
N SER A 175 -1.39 -5.02 -17.41
CA SER A 175 -1.38 -4.69 -18.84
C SER A 175 -0.71 -5.80 -19.66
N GLN A 176 0.45 -6.28 -19.21
CA GLN A 176 1.20 -7.36 -19.85
C GLN A 176 0.39 -8.67 -19.90
N GLU A 177 -0.28 -9.04 -18.80
CA GLU A 177 -1.16 -10.22 -18.77
C GLU A 177 -2.35 -10.10 -19.75
N ARG A 178 -2.99 -8.92 -19.83
CA ARG A 178 -4.07 -8.68 -20.79
C ARG A 178 -3.57 -8.78 -22.23
N ALA A 179 -2.39 -8.24 -22.51
CA ALA A 179 -1.76 -8.34 -23.82
C ALA A 179 -1.42 -9.79 -24.19
N ALA A 180 -0.85 -10.56 -23.25
CA ALA A 180 -0.54 -11.98 -23.43
C ALA A 180 -1.81 -12.81 -23.67
N ALA A 181 -2.87 -12.59 -22.89
CA ALA A 181 -4.15 -13.27 -23.06
C ALA A 181 -4.81 -12.94 -24.42
N SER A 182 -4.69 -11.69 -24.88
CA SER A 182 -5.15 -11.28 -26.21
C SER A 182 -4.37 -11.96 -27.33
N ARG A 183 -3.03 -12.03 -27.21
CA ARG A 183 -2.17 -12.76 -28.15
C ARG A 183 -2.49 -14.25 -28.20
N ALA A 184 -2.68 -14.91 -27.05
CA ALA A 184 -3.04 -16.32 -26.95
C ALA A 184 -4.40 -16.63 -27.61
N LYS A 185 -5.39 -15.75 -27.45
CA LYS A 185 -6.68 -15.87 -28.16
C LYS A 185 -6.53 -15.73 -29.68
N ARG A 186 -5.65 -14.84 -30.14
CA ARG A 186 -5.39 -14.67 -31.58
C ARG A 186 -4.69 -15.91 -32.15
N THR A 187 -3.65 -16.43 -31.48
CA THR A 187 -2.93 -17.62 -31.95
C THR A 187 -3.77 -18.88 -31.91
N GLY A 188 -4.61 -19.09 -30.88
CA GLY A 188 -5.54 -20.22 -30.82
C GLY A 188 -6.58 -20.21 -31.94
N ARG A 189 -7.08 -19.03 -32.35
CA ARG A 189 -7.97 -18.90 -33.51
C ARG A 189 -7.27 -19.23 -34.84
N HIS A 190 -5.99 -18.89 -34.97
CA HIS A 190 -5.22 -19.25 -36.17
C HIS A 190 -4.85 -20.74 -36.21
N ALA A 191 -4.57 -21.38 -35.08
CA ALA A 191 -4.30 -22.82 -35.02
C ALA A 191 -5.50 -23.67 -35.49
N ALA A 192 -6.73 -23.29 -35.09
CA ALA A 192 -7.95 -23.95 -35.52
C ALA A 192 -8.23 -23.78 -37.03
N PHE A 193 -7.90 -22.62 -37.60
CA PHE A 193 -8.05 -22.37 -39.04
C PHE A 193 -7.05 -23.18 -39.88
N SER A 194 -5.79 -23.29 -39.43
CA SER A 194 -4.77 -24.08 -40.12
C SER A 194 -5.06 -25.59 -40.09
N ALA A 195 -5.67 -26.10 -39.01
CA ALA A 195 -6.04 -27.51 -38.90
C ALA A 195 -7.21 -27.89 -39.82
N GLN A 196 -8.15 -26.98 -40.11
CA GLN A 196 -9.23 -27.22 -41.07
C GLN A 196 -8.76 -27.22 -42.53
N MET A 197 -7.68 -26.50 -42.85
CA MET A 197 -7.09 -26.47 -44.19
C MET A 197 -6.22 -27.71 -44.50
N SER A 198 -5.72 -28.43 -43.49
CA SER A 198 -4.92 -29.65 -43.71
C SER A 198 -5.73 -30.94 -43.86
N THR A 199 -7.02 -30.93 -43.51
CA THR A 199 -7.93 -32.08 -43.67
C THR A 199 -8.72 -32.06 -44.99
N ALA A 200 -8.48 -31.07 -45.85
CA ALA A 200 -9.00 -31.01 -47.21
C ALA A 200 -7.92 -31.47 -48.21
N LYS A 201 -7.58 -32.76 -48.18
CA LYS A 201 -6.84 -33.46 -49.24
C LYS A 201 -7.41 -34.85 -49.41
#